data_AF-A0A1G2TFA3-F1
#
_entry.id   AF-A0A1G2TFA3-F1
#
_cell.length_a   1.000
_cell.length_b   1.000
_cell.length_c   1.000
_cell.angle_alpha   90.00
_cell.angle_beta   90.00
_cell.angle_gamma   90.00
#
_symmetry.space_group_name_H-M   'P 1'
#
loop_
_entity.id
_entity.type
_entity.pdbx_description
1 polymer ?
#
loop_
_entity_poly.entity_id
_entity_poly.type
_entity_poly.pdbx_seq_one_letter_code
_entity_poly.pdbx_strand_id
1 'polypeptide(L)'
;MDKKMYSTVEAAEILRLSRIEVFRKIKSRKIKAEKVGRNYVIAHDDLIEALGKVVGSSKREKIEKAVKKAVKEYRNTFKKFAEE
;
A
#
# COMPACT_ATOMS: atom_id res chain seq x y z
N MET A 1 -9.28 -17.23 11.71
CA MET A 1 -8.78 -18.13 10.65
C MET A 1 -7.40 -17.64 10.24
N ASP A 2 -6.36 -18.27 10.79
CA ASP A 2 -4.95 -17.89 10.59
C ASP A 2 -4.48 -18.25 9.18
N LYS A 3 -4.78 -17.39 8.20
CA LYS A 3 -4.12 -17.47 6.89
C LYS A 3 -2.64 -17.12 7.08
N LYS A 4 -1.79 -18.16 7.15
CA LYS A 4 -0.34 -18.02 7.29
C LYS A 4 0.33 -17.43 6.05
N MET A 5 -0.31 -17.53 4.88
CA MET A 5 0.23 -17.09 3.60
C MET A 5 -0.79 -16.29 2.80
N TYR A 6 -0.29 -15.25 2.13
CA TYR A 6 -1.06 -14.33 1.29
C TYR A 6 -0.54 -14.38 -0.14
N SER A 7 -1.46 -14.41 -1.09
CA SER A 7 -1.13 -14.20 -2.49
C SER A 7 -0.66 -12.75 -2.75
N THR A 8 -0.01 -12.53 -3.89
CA THR A 8 0.35 -11.17 -4.33
C THR A 8 -0.84 -10.22 -4.49
N VAL A 9 -2.05 -10.74 -4.74
CA VAL A 9 -3.27 -9.93 -4.83
C VAL A 9 -3.73 -9.52 -3.43
N GLU A 10 -3.86 -10.48 -2.52
CA GLU A 10 -4.28 -10.19 -1.13
C GLU A 10 -3.28 -9.26 -0.44
N ALA A 11 -1.97 -9.47 -0.64
CA ALA A 11 -0.95 -8.58 -0.11
C ALA A 11 -1.03 -7.16 -0.69
N ALA A 12 -1.43 -7.02 -1.96
CA ALA A 12 -1.62 -5.71 -2.60
C ALA A 12 -2.81 -4.95 -1.98
N GLU A 13 -3.91 -5.65 -1.71
CA GLU A 13 -5.08 -5.08 -1.03
C GLU A 13 -4.74 -4.60 0.39
N ILE A 14 -4.02 -5.43 1.16
CA ILE A 14 -3.62 -5.13 2.54
C ILE A 14 -2.63 -3.96 2.58
N LEU A 15 -1.62 -3.96 1.71
CA LEU A 15 -0.61 -2.91 1.66
C LEU A 15 -1.09 -1.63 0.95
N ARG A 16 -2.31 -1.63 0.38
CA ARG A 16 -2.84 -0.54 -0.46
C ARG A 16 -1.88 -0.18 -1.60
N LEU A 17 -1.26 -1.18 -2.22
CA LEU A 17 -0.34 -1.04 -3.34
C LEU A 17 -0.92 -1.72 -4.59
N SER A 18 -0.39 -1.40 -5.77
CA SER A 18 -0.71 -2.20 -6.96
C SER A 18 -0.03 -3.56 -6.89
N ARG A 19 -0.64 -4.59 -7.49
CA ARG A 19 -0.05 -5.93 -7.63
C ARG A 19 1.35 -5.88 -8.27
N ILE A 20 1.55 -4.97 -9.24
CA ILE A 20 2.82 -4.74 -9.93
C ILE A 20 3.87 -4.20 -8.94
N GLU A 21 3.50 -3.25 -8.08
CA GLU A 21 4.43 -2.70 -7.09
C GLU A 21 4.79 -3.74 -6.02
N VAL A 22 3.84 -4.58 -5.59
CA VAL A 22 4.14 -5.73 -4.71
C VAL A 22 5.13 -6.67 -5.40
N PHE A 23 4.90 -7.03 -6.66
CA PHE A 23 5.82 -7.87 -7.43
C PHE A 23 7.23 -7.26 -7.56
N ARG A 24 7.33 -5.96 -7.84
CA ARG A 24 8.61 -5.24 -7.90
C ARG A 24 9.33 -5.23 -6.56
N LYS A 25 8.59 -5.08 -5.46
CA LYS A 25 9.13 -5.14 -4.09
C LYS A 25 9.62 -6.54 -3.72
N ILE A 26 8.93 -7.59 -4.15
CA ILE A 26 9.38 -8.97 -4.02
C ILE A 26 10.68 -9.19 -4.80
N LYS A 27 10.72 -8.77 -6.07
CA LYS A 27 11.92 -8.88 -6.92
C LYS A 27 13.12 -8.12 -6.37
N SER A 28 12.89 -6.96 -5.76
CA SER A 28 13.93 -6.16 -5.10
C SER A 28 14.26 -6.62 -3.67
N ARG A 29 13.72 -7.78 -3.23
CA ARG A 29 13.90 -8.35 -1.87
C ARG A 29 13.48 -7.43 -0.72
N LYS A 30 12.62 -6.44 -1.00
CA LYS A 30 12.06 -5.54 0.01
C LYS A 30 10.86 -6.15 0.74
N ILE A 31 10.18 -7.08 0.09
CA ILE A 31 9.14 -7.94 0.68
C ILE A 31 9.65 -9.36 0.52
N LYS A 32 9.75 -10.10 1.62
CA LYS A 32 10.04 -11.52 1.58
C LYS A 32 8.80 -12.27 1.07
N ALA A 33 9.02 -13.16 0.13
CA ALA A 33 7.99 -13.99 -0.47
C ALA A 33 8.62 -15.29 -0.98
N GLU A 34 7.87 -16.37 -0.89
CA GLU A 34 8.25 -17.66 -1.44
C GLU A 34 7.63 -17.84 -2.82
N LYS A 35 8.40 -18.40 -3.75
CA LYS A 35 7.92 -18.70 -5.10
C LYS A 35 7.32 -20.11 -5.10
N VAL A 36 6.01 -20.19 -5.33
CA VAL A 36 5.29 -21.46 -5.44
C VAL A 36 4.74 -21.57 -6.86
N GLY A 37 5.40 -22.39 -7.68
CA GLY A 37 5.11 -22.52 -9.11
C GLY A 37 5.28 -21.21 -9.86
N ARG A 38 4.18 -20.71 -10.45
CA ARG A 38 4.13 -19.42 -11.17
C ARG A 38 3.74 -18.22 -10.29
N ASN A 39 3.37 -18.47 -9.04
CA ASN A 39 2.91 -17.44 -8.10
C ASN A 39 3.95 -17.17 -7.01
N TYR A 40 3.78 -16.04 -6.32
CA TYR A 40 4.49 -15.72 -5.09
C TYR A 40 3.50 -15.68 -3.94
N VAL A 41 3.93 -16.19 -2.79
CA VAL A 41 3.18 -16.17 -1.53
C VAL A 41 4.01 -15.46 -0.47
N ILE A 42 3.35 -14.66 0.37
CA ILE A 42 3.96 -13.83 1.41
C ILE A 42 3.45 -14.35 2.76
N ALA A 43 4.36 -14.66 3.68
CA ALA A 43 3.97 -15.07 5.04
C ALA A 43 3.33 -13.90 5.80
N HIS A 44 2.46 -14.19 6.77
CA HIS A 44 1.80 -13.17 7.58
C HIS A 44 2.81 -12.23 8.27
N ASP A 45 3.84 -12.77 8.90
CA ASP A 45 4.84 -11.98 9.62
C ASP A 45 5.62 -11.05 8.68
N ASP A 46 6.00 -11.55 7.50
CA ASP A 46 6.66 -10.76 6.46
C ASP A 46 5.76 -9.65 5.91
N LEU A 47 4.44 -9.90 5.86
CA LEU A 47 3.47 -8.91 5.43
C LEU A 47 3.32 -7.79 6.47
N ILE A 48 3.29 -8.12 7.76
CA ILE A 48 3.26 -7.15 8.86
C ILE A 48 4.55 -6.33 8.90
N GLU A 49 5.71 -6.97 8.72
CA GLU A 49 7.00 -6.28 8.62
C GLU A 49 7.02 -5.33 7.41
N ALA A 50 6.53 -5.79 6.26
CA ALA A 50 6.38 -4.97 5.06
C ALA A 50 5.42 -3.79 5.28
N LEU A 51 4.31 -4.00 6.00
CA LEU A 51 3.35 -2.95 6.33
C LEU A 51 4.01 -1.88 7.22
N GLY A 52 4.75 -2.28 8.25
CA GLY A 52 5.51 -1.35 9.09
C GLY A 52 6.53 -0.52 8.30
N LYS A 53 7.21 -1.14 7.34
CA LYS A 53 8.17 -0.47 6.43
C LYS A 53 7.49 0.44 5.39
N VAL A 54 6.31 0.07 4.90
CA VAL A 54 5.54 0.84 3.89
C VAL A 54 4.84 2.04 4.51
N VAL A 55 4.28 1.87 5.72
CA VAL A 55 3.57 2.91 6.47
C VAL A 55 4.54 3.90 7.14
N GLY A 56 5.83 3.55 7.22
CA GLY A 56 6.92 4.40 7.71
C GLY A 56 6.68 5.88 7.40
N SER A 57 6.56 6.64 8.49
CA SER A 57 6.24 8.07 8.68
C SER A 57 6.49 9.02 7.49
N SER A 58 7.56 8.80 6.73
CA SER A 58 7.95 9.57 5.54
C SER A 58 6.87 9.71 4.47
N LYS A 59 6.01 8.69 4.26
CA LYS A 59 5.00 8.75 3.18
C LYS A 59 3.72 9.48 3.59
N ARG A 60 3.35 9.38 4.88
CA ARG A 60 2.18 10.06 5.45
C ARG A 60 2.32 11.57 5.35
N GLU A 61 3.51 12.08 5.67
CA GLU A 61 3.81 13.52 5.65
C GLU A 61 3.72 14.10 4.23
N LYS A 62 4.20 13.38 3.22
CA LYS A 62 4.06 13.79 1.81
C LYS A 62 2.61 13.80 1.35
N ILE A 63 1.81 12.81 1.76
CA ILE A 63 0.38 12.74 1.45
C ILE A 63 -0.36 13.89 2.13
N GLU A 64 -0.13 14.12 3.43
CA GLU A 64 -0.74 15.24 4.16
C GLU A 64 -0.38 16.59 3.55
N LYS A 65 0.86 16.77 3.10
CA LYS A 65 1.29 18.01 2.42
C LYS A 65 0.58 18.20 1.08
N ALA A 66 0.41 17.13 0.30
CA ALA A 66 -0.31 17.18 -0.97
C ALA A 66 -1.81 17.45 -0.76
N VAL A 67 -2.44 16.78 0.22
CA VAL A 67 -3.84 17.00 0.60
C VAL A 67 -4.05 18.42 1.11
N LYS A 68 -3.19 18.92 2.01
CA LYS A 68 -3.25 20.32 2.49
C LYS A 68 -3.15 21.31 1.33
N LYS A 69 -2.26 21.07 0.35
CA LYS A 69 -2.14 21.93 -0.82
C LYS A 69 -3.44 21.93 -1.64
N ALA A 70 -3.96 20.75 -1.97
CA ALA A 70 -5.19 20.61 -2.76
C ALA A 70 -6.41 21.26 -2.06
N VAL A 71 -6.57 21.03 -0.74
CA VAL A 71 -7.65 21.65 0.04
C VAL A 71 -7.50 23.16 0.09
N LYS A 72 -6.27 23.70 0.22
CA LYS A 72 -6.03 25.15 0.22
C LYS A 72 -6.41 25.79 -1.12
N GLU A 73 -6.05 25.13 -2.23
CA GLU A 73 -6.18 25.67 -3.58
C GLU A 73 -7.61 25.53 -4.13
N TYR A 74 -8.30 24.44 -3.80
CA TYR A 74 -9.60 24.10 -4.37
C TYR A 74 -10.76 24.10 -3.35
N ARG A 75 -10.59 24.74 -2.18
CA ARG A 75 -11.58 24.73 -1.08
C ARG A 75 -13.00 25.07 -1.54
N ASN A 76 -13.13 26.15 -2.30
CA ASN A 76 -14.43 26.66 -2.74
C ASN A 76 -15.07 25.74 -3.79
N THR A 77 -14.26 25.09 -4.63
CA THR A 77 -14.71 24.12 -5.62
C THR A 77 -15.21 22.86 -4.93
N PHE A 78 -14.49 22.35 -3.92
CA PHE A 78 -14.94 21.21 -3.13
C PHE A 78 -16.22 21.50 -2.34
N LYS A 79 -16.40 22.74 -1.84
CA LYS A 79 -17.65 23.15 -1.19
C LYS A 79 -18.83 23.12 -2.16
N LYS A 80 -18.66 23.67 -3.36
CA LYS A 80 -19.70 23.67 -4.40
C LYS A 80 -20.12 22.26 -4.81
N PHE A 81 -19.16 21.35 -4.95
CA PHE A 81 -19.46 19.93 -5.25
C PHE A 81 -20.12 19.17 -4.09
N ALA A 82 -20.05 19.66 -2.86
CA ALA A 82 -20.69 19.01 -1.72
C ALA A 82 -22.14 19.48 -1.50
N GLU A 83 -22.52 20.60 -2.13
CA GLU A 83 -23.88 21.14 -2.12
C GLU A 83 -24.74 20.62 -3.29
N GLU A 84 -24.12 19.82 -4.17
CA GLU A 84 -24.72 19.13 -5.32
C GLU A 84 -24.98 17.65 -4.99
#